data_AF-A3ZSY3-F1
#
_entry.id   AF-A3ZSY3-F1
#
_cell.length_a   1.000
_cell.length_b   1.000
_cell.length_c   1.000
_cell.angle_alpha   90.00
_cell.angle_beta   90.00
_cell.angle_gamma   90.00
#
_symmetry.space_group_name_H-M   'P 1'
#
loop_
_entity.id
_entity.type
_entity.pdbx_description
1 polymer ?
#
loop_
_entity_poly.entity_id
_entity_poly.type
_entity_poly.pdbx_seq_one_letter_code
_entity_poly.pdbx_strand_id
1 'polypeptide(L)'
;MQFEVYFVLLIPAIHSGAYMLIIWMTGLLISIIYEPRGTPRRKKQLWILALLTLLTATGEPLILPMFVAAATAAGLACWLGGLIERRKLDGPIWMLWSVSIVGILGSFLLIDVSSPRAFARPGLGRSWIALKNFIGLFSERLAAGDLMHWLGVIWMVGCLGTFLYYVIQRKPNEGNAIHAAKGRVAFLAAYLLLSALGMLAAPIVGGHSSLVDSLNYGYLLHYWHPFIYGPIFTLPLLLAVAFRNIHVPNWIKNWSGVTVGAPSLIAMIVVMSQIGIGDYLPHTGRTQFVVEVDAIIAKHKLHRGVTNFWKSRAITTMTNSDVRTVPIMPNFEFHDWMHNSRDITENRFNSGEYVPFDFAVASASFELPASLFIARFGEPACIEKIGADIEVLIYNRPEDEQFHRLFRSPYESPGYRNLFAAADLPSLVGELEDEERVAEFGRDDAGVLTYGPCIKLPAGNYSIAFQFSAENETKAPVGSWDILLSEQNGKAVKSVASGTISPDKNEIRYELNVEPNQENSLLEARVHYSGSGRIAVKGIELLRLR
;
A
#
# COMPACT_ATOMS: atom_id res chain seq x y z
N MET A 1 -6.28 -19.91 -11.94
CA MET A 1 -6.45 -18.52 -11.47
C MET A 1 -6.98 -17.72 -12.64
N GLN A 2 -8.28 -17.46 -12.68
CA GLN A 2 -8.83 -16.44 -13.59
C GLN A 2 -8.51 -15.10 -12.92
N PHE A 3 -7.57 -14.35 -13.50
CA PHE A 3 -7.28 -13.00 -13.03
C PHE A 3 -8.48 -12.14 -13.39
N GLU A 4 -9.18 -11.50 -12.46
CA GLU A 4 -10.22 -10.57 -12.90
C GLU A 4 -9.56 -9.34 -13.55
N VAL A 5 -10.02 -8.90 -14.72
CA VAL A 5 -9.42 -7.78 -15.47
C VAL A 5 -9.29 -6.51 -14.63
N TYR A 6 -10.31 -6.20 -13.84
CA TYR A 6 -10.31 -5.04 -12.95
C TYR A 6 -9.26 -5.17 -11.85
N PHE A 7 -9.04 -6.40 -11.39
CA PHE A 7 -7.99 -6.71 -10.44
C PHE A 7 -6.64 -6.28 -11.02
N VAL A 8 -6.38 -6.60 -12.28
CA VAL A 8 -5.10 -6.30 -12.96
C VAL A 8 -4.92 -4.83 -13.31
N LEU A 9 -5.96 -4.16 -13.82
CA LEU A 9 -5.82 -2.80 -14.36
C LEU A 9 -6.10 -1.68 -13.35
N LEU A 10 -6.92 -1.93 -12.32
CA LEU A 10 -7.38 -0.89 -11.40
C LEU A 10 -6.93 -1.08 -9.97
N ILE A 11 -6.46 -2.26 -9.55
CA ILE A 11 -5.91 -2.41 -8.20
C ILE A 11 -4.49 -1.84 -8.19
N PRO A 12 -4.20 -0.85 -7.33
CA PRO A 12 -2.89 -0.21 -7.24
C PRO A 12 -1.73 -1.21 -7.09
N ALA A 13 -1.99 -2.33 -6.42
CA ALA A 13 -1.00 -3.33 -6.11
C ALA A 13 -0.61 -4.25 -7.28
N ILE A 14 -1.32 -4.18 -8.41
CA ILE A 14 -0.83 -4.78 -9.65
C ILE A 14 0.06 -3.80 -10.40
N HIS A 15 0.33 -2.59 -9.90
CA HIS A 15 1.33 -1.67 -10.49
C HIS A 15 1.03 -1.22 -11.94
N SER A 16 -0.13 -1.56 -12.48
CA SER A 16 -0.54 -1.26 -13.86
C SER A 16 -0.74 0.24 -14.06
N GLY A 17 -1.29 0.95 -13.08
CA GLY A 17 -1.39 2.42 -13.08
C GLY A 17 -0.01 3.10 -13.18
N ALA A 18 0.97 2.61 -12.42
CA ALA A 18 2.35 3.08 -12.51
C ALA A 18 2.95 2.78 -13.89
N TYR A 19 2.70 1.59 -14.44
CA TYR A 19 3.15 1.25 -15.79
C TYR A 19 2.55 2.16 -16.87
N MET A 20 1.26 2.51 -16.77
CA MET A 20 0.65 3.46 -17.71
C MET A 20 1.34 4.82 -17.64
N LEU A 21 1.59 5.35 -16.44
CA LEU A 21 2.35 6.60 -16.27
C LEU A 21 3.75 6.49 -16.88
N ILE A 22 4.43 5.36 -16.69
CA ILE A 22 5.76 5.10 -17.27
C ILE A 22 5.74 5.17 -18.81
N ILE A 23 4.69 4.71 -19.48
CA ILE A 23 4.55 4.82 -20.94
C ILE A 23 4.49 6.30 -21.36
N TRP A 24 3.69 7.12 -20.65
CA TRP A 24 3.62 8.56 -20.89
C TRP A 24 4.96 9.25 -20.63
N MET A 25 5.63 8.89 -19.54
CA MET A 25 6.95 9.40 -19.18
C MET A 25 8.01 9.03 -20.22
N THR A 26 7.92 7.84 -20.82
CA THR A 26 8.79 7.41 -21.92
C THR A 26 8.60 8.30 -23.15
N GLY A 27 7.35 8.57 -23.55
CA GLY A 27 7.04 9.50 -24.64
C GLY A 27 7.55 10.91 -24.35
N LEU A 28 7.39 11.39 -23.12
CA LEU A 28 7.89 12.69 -22.68
C LEU A 28 9.42 12.76 -22.70
N LEU A 29 10.10 11.71 -22.22
CA LEU A 29 11.55 11.59 -22.25
C LEU A 29 12.09 11.64 -23.67
N ILE A 30 11.48 10.89 -24.60
CA ILE A 30 11.82 10.97 -26.03
C ILE A 30 11.63 12.42 -26.53
N SER A 31 10.53 13.09 -26.18
CA SER A 31 10.35 14.49 -26.58
C SER A 31 11.46 15.39 -26.04
N ILE A 32 11.91 15.21 -24.80
CA ILE A 32 12.94 16.04 -24.16
C ILE A 32 14.33 15.82 -24.77
N ILE A 33 14.68 14.57 -25.08
CA ILE A 33 15.97 14.20 -25.69
C ILE A 33 16.13 14.89 -27.05
N TYR A 34 15.03 15.07 -27.78
CA TYR A 34 15.05 15.63 -29.13
C TYR A 34 14.62 17.10 -29.23
N GLU A 35 14.21 17.71 -28.13
CA GLU A 35 13.97 19.14 -28.05
C GLU A 35 15.33 19.88 -27.89
N PRO A 36 15.56 21.01 -28.60
CA PRO A 36 16.82 21.75 -28.48
C PRO A 36 17.11 22.20 -27.04
N ARG A 37 18.39 22.20 -26.65
CA ARG A 37 18.80 22.63 -25.31
C ARG A 37 18.44 24.11 -25.11
N GLY A 38 17.99 24.46 -23.90
CA GLY A 38 17.71 25.84 -23.51
C GLY A 38 16.31 26.34 -23.86
N THR A 39 15.53 25.63 -24.69
CA THR A 39 14.18 26.10 -25.05
C THR A 39 13.24 26.09 -23.83
N PRO A 40 12.29 27.05 -23.73
CA PRO A 40 11.27 27.06 -22.69
C PRO A 40 10.45 25.76 -22.68
N ARG A 41 10.17 25.21 -23.86
CA ARG A 41 9.47 23.94 -24.03
C ARG A 41 10.22 22.78 -23.36
N ARG A 42 11.54 22.66 -23.58
CA ARG A 42 12.34 21.61 -22.95
C ARG A 42 12.35 21.71 -21.43
N LYS A 43 12.47 22.94 -20.90
CA LYS A 43 12.41 23.19 -19.45
C LYS A 43 11.06 22.77 -18.86
N LYS A 44 9.95 23.17 -19.50
CA LYS A 44 8.60 22.76 -19.09
C LYS A 44 8.44 21.24 -19.08
N GLN A 45 8.89 20.57 -20.13
CA GLN A 45 8.82 19.10 -20.22
C GLN A 45 9.67 18.41 -19.17
N LEU A 46 10.88 18.91 -18.87
CA LEU A 46 11.72 18.40 -17.79
C LEU A 46 11.04 18.51 -16.43
N TRP A 47 10.37 19.62 -16.13
CA TRP A 47 9.63 19.79 -14.89
C TRP A 47 8.44 18.83 -14.78
N ILE A 48 7.69 18.64 -15.88
CA ILE A 48 6.60 17.66 -15.91
C ILE A 48 7.15 16.24 -15.70
N LEU A 49 8.26 15.89 -16.35
CA LEU A 49 8.89 14.58 -16.18
C LEU A 49 9.37 14.39 -14.74
N ALA A 50 9.97 15.42 -14.13
CA ALA A 50 10.37 15.40 -12.73
C ALA A 50 9.17 15.14 -11.82
N LEU A 51 8.10 15.93 -11.93
CA LEU A 51 6.90 15.75 -11.10
C LEU A 51 6.31 14.35 -11.25
N LEU A 52 6.15 13.85 -12.48
CA LEU A 52 5.63 12.50 -12.72
C LEU A 52 6.56 11.44 -12.13
N THR A 53 7.87 11.59 -12.28
CA THR A 53 8.86 10.66 -11.72
C THR A 53 8.78 10.65 -10.19
N LEU A 54 8.62 11.81 -9.57
CA LEU A 54 8.53 11.93 -8.11
C LEU A 54 7.30 11.17 -7.61
N LEU A 55 6.14 11.50 -8.16
CA LEU A 55 4.86 10.93 -7.75
C LEU A 55 4.83 9.42 -7.99
N THR A 56 5.30 8.96 -9.15
CA THR A 56 5.35 7.52 -9.44
C THR A 56 6.37 6.81 -8.57
N ALA A 57 7.54 7.39 -8.27
CA ALA A 57 8.52 6.77 -7.38
C ALA A 57 8.08 6.73 -5.92
N THR A 58 7.31 7.72 -5.46
CA THR A 58 6.70 7.70 -4.12
C THR A 58 5.61 6.63 -4.02
N GLY A 59 4.83 6.42 -5.09
CA GLY A 59 3.81 5.37 -5.11
C GLY A 59 4.34 3.97 -5.39
N GLU A 60 5.41 3.85 -6.19
CA GLU A 60 5.87 2.58 -6.74
C GLU A 60 7.40 2.54 -6.97
N PRO A 61 8.19 1.95 -6.05
CA PRO A 61 9.64 1.80 -6.20
C PRO A 61 10.07 0.97 -7.42
N LEU A 62 9.19 0.11 -7.97
CA LEU A 62 9.47 -0.63 -9.20
C LEU A 62 9.67 0.28 -10.43
N ILE A 63 9.38 1.58 -10.33
CA ILE A 63 9.80 2.56 -11.35
C ILE A 63 11.31 2.49 -11.65
N LEU A 64 12.15 2.08 -10.68
CA LEU A 64 13.60 1.99 -10.89
C LEU A 64 13.95 0.94 -11.98
N PRO A 65 13.64 -0.36 -11.81
CA PRO A 65 13.89 -1.35 -12.84
C PRO A 65 13.00 -1.16 -14.08
N MET A 66 11.75 -0.69 -13.92
CA MET A 66 10.81 -0.53 -15.04
C MET A 66 11.20 0.62 -15.97
N PHE A 67 11.60 1.76 -15.41
CA PHE A 67 11.76 2.99 -16.17
C PHE A 67 13.15 3.60 -16.04
N VAL A 68 13.59 3.95 -14.83
CA VAL A 68 14.79 4.79 -14.64
C VAL A 68 16.07 4.09 -15.11
N ALA A 69 16.29 2.87 -14.65
CA ALA A 69 17.46 2.07 -15.03
C ALA A 69 17.40 1.69 -16.51
N ALA A 70 16.24 1.25 -16.99
CA ALA A 70 16.01 0.88 -18.39
C ALA A 70 16.25 2.07 -19.35
N ALA A 71 15.72 3.25 -19.04
CA ALA A 71 15.90 4.46 -19.84
C ALA A 71 17.34 4.96 -19.81
N THR A 72 18.01 4.85 -18.66
CA THR A 72 19.44 5.18 -18.52
C THR A 72 20.29 4.26 -19.40
N ALA A 73 20.07 2.95 -19.30
CA ALA A 73 20.79 1.96 -20.08
C ALA A 73 20.50 2.07 -21.59
N ALA A 74 19.26 2.34 -21.98
CA ALA A 74 18.90 2.61 -23.37
C ALA A 74 19.57 3.88 -23.91
N GLY A 75 19.60 4.95 -23.11
CA GLY A 75 20.31 6.18 -23.45
C GLY A 75 21.80 5.95 -23.64
N LEU A 76 22.42 5.22 -22.72
CA LEU A 76 23.84 4.83 -22.79
C LEU A 76 24.11 3.97 -24.04
N ALA A 77 23.29 2.97 -24.33
CA ALA A 77 23.42 2.11 -25.51
C ALA A 77 23.30 2.93 -26.81
N CYS A 78 22.35 3.85 -26.90
CA CYS A 78 22.21 4.75 -28.04
C CYS A 78 23.36 5.76 -28.15
N TRP A 79 23.93 6.23 -27.04
CA TRP A 79 25.10 7.10 -27.06
C TRP A 79 26.36 6.35 -27.51
N LEU A 80 26.61 5.15 -26.99
CA LEU A 80 27.73 4.30 -27.42
C LEU A 80 27.58 3.88 -28.89
N GLY A 81 26.35 3.59 -29.32
CA GLY A 81 26.02 3.38 -30.74
C GLY A 81 26.09 4.66 -31.58
N GLY A 82 26.31 5.83 -30.96
CA GLY A 82 26.36 7.17 -31.56
C GLY A 82 25.11 7.57 -32.34
N LEU A 83 23.96 7.08 -31.89
CA LEU A 83 22.63 7.45 -32.36
C LEU A 83 22.06 8.67 -31.61
N ILE A 84 22.58 8.94 -30.40
CA ILE A 84 22.20 10.08 -29.56
C ILE A 84 23.45 10.76 -29.01
N GLU A 85 23.49 12.09 -29.05
CA GLU A 85 24.54 12.87 -28.41
C GLU A 85 24.43 12.81 -26.89
N ARG A 86 25.54 12.56 -26.19
CA ARG A 86 25.62 12.57 -24.71
C ARG A 86 24.94 13.78 -24.07
N ARG A 87 25.18 14.97 -24.63
CA ARG A 87 24.64 16.25 -24.14
C ARG A 87 23.10 16.31 -24.11
N LYS A 88 22.41 15.47 -24.89
CA LYS A 88 20.94 15.39 -24.90
C LYS A 88 20.41 14.53 -23.74
N LEU A 89 21.24 13.64 -23.20
CA LEU A 89 20.91 12.66 -22.16
C LEU A 89 21.20 13.14 -20.74
N ASP A 90 22.26 13.94 -20.53
CA ASP A 90 22.75 14.29 -19.19
C ASP A 90 21.62 14.84 -18.28
N GLY A 91 20.93 15.90 -18.74
CA GLY A 91 19.89 16.56 -17.94
C GLY A 91 18.71 15.66 -17.57
N PRO A 92 18.05 15.00 -18.54
CA PRO A 92 16.95 14.08 -18.25
C PRO A 92 17.35 12.92 -17.34
N ILE A 93 18.48 12.25 -17.60
CA ILE A 93 18.91 11.08 -16.81
C ILE A 93 19.21 11.47 -15.36
N TRP A 94 19.95 12.57 -15.14
CA TRP A 94 20.20 13.06 -13.78
C TRP A 94 18.91 13.39 -13.05
N MET A 95 17.95 14.04 -13.73
CA MET A 95 16.65 14.34 -13.15
C MET A 95 15.89 13.07 -12.73
N LEU A 96 15.86 12.04 -13.60
CA LEU A 96 15.18 10.78 -13.30
C LEU A 96 15.72 10.13 -12.03
N TRP A 97 17.04 10.01 -11.90
CA TRP A 97 17.66 9.39 -10.72
C TRP A 97 17.42 10.21 -9.45
N SER A 98 17.74 11.50 -9.47
CA SER A 98 17.61 12.35 -8.28
C SER A 98 16.18 12.37 -7.76
N VAL A 99 15.22 12.52 -8.67
CA VAL A 99 13.81 12.61 -8.28
C VAL A 99 13.24 11.26 -7.85
N SER A 100 13.66 10.15 -8.46
CA SER A 100 13.22 8.82 -8.02
C SER A 100 13.75 8.48 -6.63
N ILE A 101 15.00 8.84 -6.34
CA ILE A 101 15.59 8.66 -5.00
C ILE A 101 14.81 9.48 -3.97
N VAL A 102 14.54 10.76 -4.26
CA VAL A 102 13.73 11.61 -3.36
C VAL A 102 12.33 11.03 -3.17
N GLY A 103 11.69 10.53 -4.24
CA GLY A 103 10.36 9.94 -4.16
C GLY A 103 10.31 8.68 -3.29
N ILE A 104 11.29 7.79 -3.43
CA ILE A 104 11.42 6.56 -2.64
C ILE A 104 11.78 6.86 -1.18
N LEU A 105 12.68 7.81 -0.93
CA LEU A 105 12.96 8.24 0.44
C LEU A 105 11.73 8.90 1.08
N GLY A 106 10.99 9.68 0.30
CA GLY A 106 9.73 10.29 0.73
C GLY A 106 8.69 9.23 1.09
N SER A 107 8.57 8.13 0.34
CA SER A 107 7.63 7.07 0.68
C SER A 107 7.99 6.38 2.00
N PHE A 108 9.28 6.12 2.26
CA PHE A 108 9.72 5.57 3.54
C PHE A 108 9.52 6.53 4.73
N LEU A 109 9.43 7.83 4.50
CA LEU A 109 9.14 8.82 5.54
C LEU A 109 7.64 9.00 5.78
N LEU A 110 6.81 8.79 4.75
CA LEU A 110 5.38 9.06 4.79
C LEU A 110 4.52 7.81 5.03
N ILE A 111 5.03 6.63 4.71
CA ILE A 111 4.29 5.37 4.72
C ILE A 111 5.11 4.34 5.48
N ASP A 112 4.50 3.73 6.50
CA ASP A 112 5.07 2.56 7.15
C ASP A 112 4.87 1.36 6.21
N VAL A 113 5.96 0.91 5.60
CA VAL A 113 5.96 -0.23 4.68
C VAL A 113 6.71 -1.35 5.40
N SER A 114 6.02 -2.47 5.62
CA SER A 114 6.67 -3.64 6.22
C SER A 114 7.85 -4.10 5.37
N SER A 115 8.84 -4.65 6.05
CA SER A 115 10.15 -4.87 5.45
C SER A 115 10.03 -5.74 4.19
N PRO A 116 10.61 -5.32 3.05
CA PRO A 116 10.68 -6.14 1.83
C PRO A 116 11.30 -7.53 2.07
N ARG A 117 12.00 -7.72 3.18
CA ARG A 117 12.57 -9.00 3.65
C ARG A 117 11.55 -10.11 3.83
N ALA A 118 10.27 -9.78 3.96
CA ALA A 118 9.19 -10.77 3.98
C ALA A 118 9.07 -11.52 2.65
N PHE A 119 9.29 -10.83 1.52
CA PHE A 119 9.06 -11.38 0.17
C PHE A 119 10.35 -11.54 -0.65
N ALA A 120 11.36 -10.71 -0.41
CA ALA A 120 12.64 -10.72 -1.12
C ALA A 120 13.81 -10.74 -0.13
N ARG A 121 14.63 -11.79 -0.21
CA ARG A 121 15.86 -11.93 0.57
C ARG A 121 17.03 -12.03 -0.40
N PRO A 122 17.64 -10.89 -0.79
CA PRO A 122 18.72 -10.89 -1.74
C PRO A 122 19.88 -11.73 -1.19
N GLY A 123 20.41 -12.62 -2.03
CA GLY A 123 21.51 -13.48 -1.67
C GLY A 123 21.83 -14.42 -2.82
N LEU A 124 23.12 -14.56 -3.16
CA LEU A 124 23.57 -15.28 -4.36
C LEU A 124 22.97 -16.68 -4.48
N GLY A 125 22.91 -17.43 -3.38
CA GLY A 125 22.29 -18.76 -3.37
C GLY A 125 20.79 -18.74 -3.69
N ARG A 126 20.03 -17.82 -3.07
CA ARG A 126 18.59 -17.66 -3.36
C ARG A 126 18.34 -17.15 -4.77
N SER A 127 19.14 -16.21 -5.26
CA SER A 127 19.05 -15.71 -6.63
C SER A 127 19.32 -16.82 -7.66
N TRP A 128 20.26 -17.72 -7.38
CA TRP A 128 20.53 -18.87 -8.24
C TRP A 128 19.36 -19.87 -8.25
N ILE A 129 18.79 -20.19 -7.09
CA ILE A 129 17.58 -21.04 -6.99
C ILE A 129 16.43 -20.38 -7.76
N ALA A 130 16.22 -19.08 -7.54
CA ALA A 130 15.17 -18.33 -8.22
C ALA A 130 15.35 -18.32 -9.74
N LEU A 131 16.58 -18.16 -10.23
CA LEU A 131 16.90 -18.22 -11.66
C LEU A 131 16.58 -19.61 -12.24
N LYS A 132 17.01 -20.68 -11.58
CA LYS A 132 16.74 -22.05 -12.04
C LYS A 132 15.24 -22.33 -12.13
N ASN A 133 14.50 -21.98 -11.07
CA ASN A 133 13.06 -22.20 -11.01
C ASN A 133 12.33 -21.32 -12.04
N PHE A 134 12.73 -20.06 -12.20
CA PHE A 134 12.21 -19.17 -13.23
C PHE A 134 12.38 -19.78 -14.64
N ILE A 135 13.58 -20.26 -15.00
CA ILE A 135 13.82 -20.86 -16.32
C ILE A 135 12.92 -22.06 -16.56
N GLY A 136 12.79 -22.95 -15.56
CA GLY A 136 11.94 -24.13 -15.63
C GLY A 136 10.47 -23.78 -15.85
N LEU A 137 9.92 -22.91 -14.99
CA LEU A 137 8.52 -22.49 -15.03
C LEU A 137 8.21 -21.67 -16.30
N PHE A 138 9.11 -20.79 -16.72
CA PHE A 138 8.96 -20.01 -17.96
C PHE A 138 8.96 -20.91 -19.20
N SER A 139 9.86 -21.90 -19.24
CA SER A 139 9.94 -22.86 -20.34
C SER A 139 8.72 -23.78 -20.39
N GLU A 140 8.19 -24.19 -19.23
CA GLU A 140 6.93 -24.93 -19.13
C GLU A 140 5.77 -24.14 -19.75
N ARG A 141 5.66 -22.84 -19.47
CA ARG A 141 4.62 -21.98 -20.07
C ARG A 141 4.75 -21.87 -21.58
N LEU A 142 5.97 -21.70 -22.10
CA LEU A 142 6.20 -21.69 -23.54
C LEU A 142 5.84 -23.02 -24.19
N ALA A 143 6.26 -24.14 -23.59
CA ALA A 143 5.96 -25.49 -24.08
C ALA A 143 4.45 -25.80 -24.05
N ALA A 144 3.72 -25.26 -23.07
CA ALA A 144 2.27 -25.35 -22.98
C ALA A 144 1.54 -24.46 -24.01
N GLY A 145 2.26 -23.70 -24.84
CA GLY A 145 1.66 -22.82 -25.84
C GLY A 145 1.02 -21.56 -25.25
N ASP A 146 1.46 -21.11 -24.07
CA ASP A 146 0.95 -19.89 -23.46
C ASP A 146 1.22 -18.68 -24.37
N LEU A 147 0.16 -18.12 -24.95
CA LEU A 147 0.26 -17.07 -25.96
C LEU A 147 0.93 -15.80 -25.42
N MET A 148 0.71 -15.46 -24.15
CA MET A 148 1.28 -14.24 -23.55
C MET A 148 2.80 -14.34 -23.45
N HIS A 149 3.33 -15.51 -23.07
CA HIS A 149 4.78 -15.74 -23.03
C HIS A 149 5.40 -15.70 -24.43
N TRP A 150 4.76 -16.35 -25.40
CA TRP A 150 5.22 -16.31 -26.80
C TRP A 150 5.21 -14.89 -27.37
N LEU A 151 4.15 -14.12 -27.14
CA LEU A 151 4.06 -12.72 -27.57
C LEU A 151 5.16 -11.87 -26.91
N GLY A 152 5.40 -12.05 -25.61
CA GLY A 152 6.47 -11.36 -24.89
C GLY A 152 7.87 -11.68 -25.43
N VAL A 153 8.15 -12.95 -25.77
CA VAL A 153 9.42 -13.36 -26.39
C VAL A 153 9.58 -12.75 -27.78
N ILE A 154 8.57 -12.88 -28.64
CA ILE A 154 8.57 -12.30 -29.99
C ILE A 154 8.79 -10.78 -29.91
N TRP A 155 8.14 -10.12 -28.96
CA TRP A 155 8.27 -8.70 -28.70
C TRP A 155 9.69 -8.30 -28.31
N MET A 156 10.32 -9.01 -27.38
CA MET A 156 11.72 -8.76 -26.99
C MET A 156 12.68 -8.96 -28.16
N VAL A 157 12.51 -10.03 -28.94
CA VAL A 157 13.30 -10.30 -30.14
C VAL A 157 13.12 -9.18 -31.17
N GLY A 158 11.88 -8.72 -31.38
CA GLY A 158 11.56 -7.59 -32.25
C GLY A 158 12.20 -6.28 -31.81
N CYS A 159 12.18 -5.98 -30.52
CA CYS A 159 12.86 -4.81 -29.94
C CYS A 159 14.38 -4.88 -30.13
N LEU A 160 14.99 -6.03 -29.85
CA LEU A 160 16.43 -6.24 -30.04
C LEU A 160 16.83 -6.09 -31.52
N GLY A 161 16.09 -6.76 -32.42
CA GLY A 161 16.33 -6.66 -33.86
C GLY A 161 16.20 -5.24 -34.39
N THR A 162 15.19 -4.50 -33.93
CA THR A 162 14.98 -3.09 -34.29
C THR A 162 16.14 -2.22 -33.82
N PHE A 163 16.58 -2.37 -32.57
CA PHE A 163 17.72 -1.63 -32.04
C PHE A 163 19.01 -1.92 -32.83
N LEU A 164 19.35 -3.20 -33.01
CA LEU A 164 20.55 -3.61 -33.75
C LEU A 164 20.54 -3.14 -35.20
N TYR A 165 19.38 -3.21 -35.87
CA TYR A 165 19.21 -2.71 -37.24
C TYR A 165 19.62 -1.24 -37.35
N TYR A 166 19.15 -0.36 -36.45
CA TYR A 166 19.49 1.06 -36.50
C TYR A 166 20.94 1.36 -36.10
N VAL A 167 21.52 0.58 -35.18
CA VAL A 167 22.94 0.68 -34.83
C VAL A 167 23.82 0.34 -36.04
N ILE A 168 23.50 -0.75 -36.75
CA ILE A 168 24.25 -1.23 -37.93
C ILE A 168 24.08 -0.28 -39.12
N GLN A 169 22.87 0.25 -39.34
CA GLN A 169 22.56 1.18 -40.44
C GLN A 169 23.10 2.61 -40.25
N ARG A 170 23.92 2.83 -39.22
CA ARG A 170 24.50 4.13 -38.93
C ARG A 170 25.56 4.48 -39.98
N LYS A 171 25.32 5.53 -40.75
CA LYS A 171 26.32 6.14 -41.64
C LYS A 171 26.95 7.36 -40.96
N PRO A 172 28.28 7.47 -40.86
CA PRO A 172 28.96 8.59 -40.17
C PRO A 172 28.59 9.97 -40.72
N ASN A 173 28.20 10.05 -42.00
CA ASN A 173 27.98 11.32 -42.72
C ASN A 173 26.51 11.67 -42.98
N GLU A 174 25.55 10.94 -42.41
CA GLU A 174 24.13 11.33 -42.53
C GLU A 174 23.83 12.63 -41.78
N GLY A 175 22.91 13.46 -42.29
CA GLY A 175 22.56 14.74 -41.68
C GLY A 175 21.87 14.60 -40.32
N ASN A 176 21.99 15.62 -39.47
CA ASN A 176 21.49 15.65 -38.09
C ASN A 176 20.01 15.26 -37.92
N ALA A 177 19.15 15.56 -38.90
CA ALA A 177 17.72 15.27 -38.83
C ALA A 177 17.39 13.77 -39.01
N ILE A 178 18.09 13.07 -39.91
CA ILE A 178 17.91 11.64 -40.16
C ILE A 178 18.47 10.82 -38.99
N HIS A 179 19.62 11.23 -38.45
CA HIS A 179 20.17 10.67 -37.21
C HIS A 179 19.21 10.82 -36.03
N ALA A 180 18.55 11.97 -35.92
CA ALA A 180 17.59 12.19 -34.85
C ALA A 180 16.38 11.27 -34.93
N ALA A 181 15.86 11.01 -36.14
CA ALA A 181 14.76 10.09 -36.40
C ALA A 181 15.11 8.64 -36.06
N LYS A 182 16.24 8.13 -36.57
CA LYS A 182 16.73 6.77 -36.31
C LYS A 182 17.02 6.54 -34.82
N GLY A 183 17.62 7.52 -34.15
CA GLY A 183 17.90 7.45 -32.72
C GLY A 183 16.65 7.32 -31.85
N ARG A 184 15.51 7.94 -32.24
CA ARG A 184 14.25 7.83 -31.47
C ARG A 184 13.73 6.41 -31.43
N VAL A 185 13.70 5.76 -32.60
CA VAL A 185 13.21 4.38 -32.71
C VAL A 185 14.15 3.43 -31.97
N ALA A 186 15.47 3.60 -32.17
CA ALA A 186 16.46 2.77 -31.49
C ALA A 186 16.40 2.92 -29.96
N PHE A 187 16.27 4.14 -29.45
CA PHE A 187 16.13 4.40 -28.01
C PHE A 187 14.89 3.73 -27.45
N LEU A 188 13.74 3.90 -28.11
CA LEU A 188 12.49 3.30 -27.66
C LEU A 188 12.56 1.77 -27.68
N ALA A 189 13.09 1.16 -28.75
CA ALA A 189 13.27 -0.28 -28.82
C ALA A 189 14.22 -0.81 -27.74
N ALA A 190 15.35 -0.15 -27.51
CA ALA A 190 16.29 -0.50 -26.45
C ALA A 190 15.66 -0.36 -25.06
N TYR A 191 14.92 0.72 -24.81
CA TYR A 191 14.20 0.95 -23.57
C TYR A 191 13.18 -0.16 -23.30
N LEU A 192 12.34 -0.51 -24.28
CA LEU A 192 11.31 -1.53 -24.12
C LEU A 192 11.91 -2.91 -23.81
N LEU A 193 13.01 -3.26 -24.50
CA LEU A 193 13.77 -4.47 -24.22
C LEU A 193 14.36 -4.47 -22.79
N LEU A 194 15.04 -3.39 -22.41
CA LEU A 194 15.72 -3.29 -21.11
C LEU A 194 14.74 -3.20 -19.94
N SER A 195 13.57 -2.58 -20.17
CA SER A 195 12.47 -2.54 -19.20
C SER A 195 11.89 -3.94 -18.96
N ALA A 196 11.64 -4.71 -20.02
CA ALA A 196 11.19 -6.10 -19.91
C ALA A 196 12.23 -6.98 -19.20
N LEU A 197 13.50 -6.89 -19.60
CA LEU A 197 14.60 -7.62 -18.96
C LEU A 197 14.77 -7.24 -17.49
N GLY A 198 14.70 -5.94 -17.16
CA GLY A 198 14.80 -5.43 -15.81
C GLY A 198 13.72 -6.01 -14.89
N MET A 199 12.49 -6.11 -15.39
CA MET A 199 11.38 -6.68 -14.63
C MET A 199 11.39 -8.19 -14.52
N LEU A 200 11.89 -8.90 -15.53
CA LEU A 200 12.15 -10.34 -15.41
C LEU A 200 13.29 -10.62 -14.41
N ALA A 201 14.33 -9.77 -14.41
CA ALA A 201 15.49 -9.94 -13.55
C ALA A 201 15.21 -9.56 -12.08
N ALA A 202 14.33 -8.59 -11.80
CA ALA A 202 14.13 -8.06 -10.45
C ALA A 202 13.73 -9.14 -9.42
N PRO A 203 12.73 -10.02 -9.66
CA PRO A 203 12.41 -11.12 -8.73
C PRO A 203 13.53 -12.15 -8.58
N ILE A 204 14.32 -12.37 -9.64
CA ILE A 204 15.45 -13.31 -9.64
C ILE A 204 16.57 -12.77 -8.77
N VAL A 205 17.00 -11.52 -9.02
CA VAL A 205 18.07 -10.86 -8.25
C VAL A 205 17.64 -10.70 -6.79
N GLY A 206 16.38 -10.36 -6.53
CA GLY A 206 15.82 -10.23 -5.18
C GLY A 206 15.68 -11.56 -4.42
N GLY A 207 15.81 -12.72 -5.09
CA GLY A 207 15.58 -14.02 -4.44
C GLY A 207 14.15 -14.16 -3.93
N HIS A 208 13.17 -13.74 -4.74
CA HIS A 208 11.76 -13.64 -4.38
C HIS A 208 11.19 -14.98 -3.91
N SER A 209 10.42 -14.98 -2.82
CA SER A 209 9.86 -16.19 -2.20
C SER A 209 9.00 -17.02 -3.16
N SER A 210 8.22 -16.38 -4.05
CA SER A 210 7.47 -17.08 -5.10
C SER A 210 8.32 -17.86 -6.11
N LEU A 211 9.62 -17.58 -6.23
CA LEU A 211 10.55 -18.39 -7.04
C LEU A 211 11.37 -19.39 -6.22
N VAL A 212 11.43 -19.24 -4.89
CA VAL A 212 12.32 -20.03 -4.04
C VAL A 212 11.54 -20.97 -3.11
N ASP A 213 10.52 -20.46 -2.44
CA ASP A 213 9.82 -21.13 -1.35
C ASP A 213 8.48 -21.73 -1.81
N SER A 214 7.63 -20.96 -2.52
CA SER A 214 6.27 -21.41 -2.90
C SER A 214 6.10 -21.84 -4.36
N LEU A 215 7.07 -21.52 -5.22
CA LEU A 215 7.01 -21.76 -6.67
C LEU A 215 5.75 -21.20 -7.35
N ASN A 216 5.14 -20.15 -6.79
CA ASN A 216 3.96 -19.51 -7.33
C ASN A 216 4.33 -18.56 -8.49
N TYR A 217 4.56 -19.15 -9.67
CA TYR A 217 4.88 -18.41 -10.89
C TYR A 217 3.81 -17.40 -11.30
N GLY A 218 2.53 -17.73 -11.09
CA GLY A 218 1.40 -16.86 -11.44
C GLY A 218 1.47 -15.52 -10.70
N TYR A 219 1.90 -15.55 -9.43
CA TYR A 219 2.15 -14.34 -8.64
C TYR A 219 3.32 -13.50 -9.19
N LEU A 220 4.18 -13.98 -10.09
CA LEU A 220 5.24 -13.11 -10.63
C LEU A 220 4.78 -12.29 -11.82
N LEU A 221 3.69 -12.72 -12.48
CA LEU A 221 3.19 -12.10 -13.69
C LEU A 221 2.76 -10.64 -13.44
N HIS A 222 2.31 -10.28 -12.23
CA HIS A 222 1.95 -8.89 -11.91
C HIS A 222 3.15 -7.96 -11.76
N TYR A 223 4.38 -8.45 -11.79
CA TYR A 223 5.58 -7.61 -11.91
C TYR A 223 6.03 -7.42 -13.35
N TRP A 224 5.53 -8.21 -14.30
CA TRP A 224 6.11 -8.30 -15.66
C TRP A 224 5.37 -7.48 -16.71
N HIS A 225 4.78 -6.35 -16.33
CA HIS A 225 4.02 -5.49 -17.25
C HIS A 225 4.74 -5.14 -18.55
N PRO A 226 6.04 -4.76 -18.54
CA PRO A 226 6.72 -4.43 -19.78
C PRO A 226 6.88 -5.64 -20.72
N PHE A 227 6.92 -6.86 -20.18
CA PHE A 227 6.99 -8.09 -20.96
C PHE A 227 5.61 -8.51 -21.48
N ILE A 228 4.61 -8.54 -20.59
CA ILE A 228 3.26 -9.05 -20.89
C ILE A 228 2.44 -8.02 -21.69
N TYR A 229 2.47 -6.76 -21.26
CA TYR A 229 1.63 -5.69 -21.81
C TYR A 229 2.40 -4.68 -22.66
N GLY A 230 3.73 -4.72 -22.66
CA GLY A 230 4.56 -3.99 -23.62
C GLY A 230 4.11 -4.14 -25.07
N PRO A 231 3.90 -5.37 -25.59
CA PRO A 231 3.46 -5.58 -26.97
C PRO A 231 2.14 -4.88 -27.29
N ILE A 232 1.28 -4.67 -26.29
CA ILE A 232 -0.06 -4.08 -26.48
C ILE A 232 0.02 -2.56 -26.38
N PHE A 233 0.59 -2.03 -25.29
CA PHE A 233 0.53 -0.59 -25.04
C PHE A 233 1.67 0.21 -25.66
N THR A 234 2.80 -0.43 -25.96
CA THR A 234 4.00 0.28 -26.44
C THR A 234 4.34 0.03 -27.91
N LEU A 235 3.82 -1.06 -28.50
CA LEU A 235 3.85 -1.23 -29.95
C LEU A 235 3.26 0.00 -30.67
N PRO A 236 2.18 0.63 -30.18
CA PRO A 236 1.72 1.88 -30.73
C PRO A 236 2.74 2.98 -30.80
N LEU A 237 3.41 3.21 -29.67
CA LEU A 237 4.39 4.25 -29.55
C LEU A 237 5.55 3.96 -30.51
N LEU A 238 5.98 2.71 -30.61
CA LEU A 238 7.03 2.27 -31.52
C LEU A 238 6.64 2.49 -32.98
N LEU A 239 5.45 2.06 -33.39
CA LEU A 239 4.94 2.24 -34.75
C LEU A 239 4.76 3.72 -35.08
N ALA A 240 4.21 4.53 -34.17
CA ALA A 240 4.03 5.96 -34.38
C ALA A 240 5.38 6.69 -34.58
N VAL A 241 6.41 6.32 -33.80
CA VAL A 241 7.77 6.86 -33.96
C VAL A 241 8.40 6.37 -35.27
N ALA A 242 8.20 5.10 -35.64
CA ALA A 242 8.70 4.53 -36.89
C ALA A 242 8.03 5.15 -38.13
N PHE A 243 6.70 5.27 -38.15
CA PHE A 243 5.93 5.82 -39.28
C PHE A 243 6.24 7.29 -39.57
N ARG A 244 6.63 8.07 -38.56
CA ARG A 244 7.10 9.45 -38.79
C ARG A 244 8.33 9.51 -39.70
N ASN A 245 9.10 8.43 -39.78
CA ASN A 245 10.33 8.34 -40.55
C ASN A 245 10.12 7.72 -41.95
N ILE A 246 8.92 7.22 -42.23
CA ILE A 246 8.58 6.65 -43.55
C ILE A 246 7.89 7.74 -44.38
N HIS A 247 8.23 7.81 -45.67
CA HIS A 247 7.54 8.67 -46.65
C HIS A 247 6.16 8.07 -46.98
N VAL A 248 5.23 8.20 -46.04
CA VAL A 248 3.81 7.93 -46.27
C VAL A 248 3.05 9.24 -46.53
N PRO A 249 1.99 9.23 -47.36
CA PRO A 249 1.12 10.38 -47.58
C PRO A 249 0.65 11.04 -46.27
N ASN A 250 0.50 12.37 -46.26
CA ASN A 250 0.14 13.14 -45.06
C ASN A 250 -1.18 12.66 -44.42
N TRP A 251 -2.13 12.17 -45.22
CA TRP A 251 -3.36 11.59 -44.66
C TRP A 251 -3.03 10.37 -43.80
N ILE A 252 -2.20 9.43 -44.24
CA ILE A 252 -1.76 8.27 -43.43
C ILE A 252 -1.04 8.73 -42.15
N LYS A 253 -0.21 9.78 -42.23
CA LYS A 253 0.45 10.37 -41.03
C LYS A 253 -0.57 10.96 -40.06
N ASN A 254 -1.61 11.63 -40.55
CA ASN A 254 -2.69 12.18 -39.71
C ASN A 254 -3.54 11.08 -39.07
N TRP A 255 -3.69 9.94 -39.75
CA TRP A 255 -4.36 8.75 -39.23
C TRP A 255 -3.44 7.84 -38.40
N SER A 256 -2.15 8.17 -38.24
CA SER A 256 -1.20 7.34 -37.49
C SER A 256 -1.65 7.11 -36.05
N GLY A 257 -2.22 8.11 -35.38
CA GLY A 257 -2.77 7.92 -34.03
C GLY A 257 -3.91 6.90 -33.96
N VAL A 258 -4.79 6.88 -34.96
CA VAL A 258 -5.96 5.99 -35.03
C VAL A 258 -5.57 4.58 -35.47
N THR A 259 -4.77 4.46 -36.53
CA THR A 259 -4.27 3.17 -37.05
C THR A 259 -3.41 2.42 -36.05
N VAL A 260 -2.80 3.15 -35.13
CA VAL A 260 -1.94 2.61 -34.09
C VAL A 260 -2.73 2.41 -32.78
N GLY A 261 -3.64 3.32 -32.44
CA GLY A 261 -4.49 3.21 -31.24
C GLY A 261 -5.55 2.12 -31.33
N ALA A 262 -6.15 1.90 -32.51
CA ALA A 262 -7.24 0.93 -32.68
C ALA A 262 -6.80 -0.53 -32.43
N PRO A 263 -5.65 -1.03 -32.95
CA PRO A 263 -5.17 -2.37 -32.62
C PRO A 263 -4.88 -2.56 -31.13
N SER A 264 -4.45 -1.52 -30.43
CA SER A 264 -4.17 -1.61 -28.98
C SER A 264 -5.43 -1.55 -28.15
N LEU A 265 -6.42 -0.79 -28.59
CA LEU A 265 -7.76 -0.85 -28.03
C LEU A 265 -8.37 -2.23 -28.26
N ILE A 266 -8.24 -2.82 -29.45
CA ILE A 266 -8.73 -4.17 -29.76
C ILE A 266 -7.98 -5.21 -28.94
N ALA A 267 -6.64 -5.15 -28.88
CA ALA A 267 -5.84 -6.06 -28.07
C ALA A 267 -6.18 -5.92 -26.59
N MET A 268 -6.42 -4.69 -26.10
CA MET A 268 -6.92 -4.47 -24.75
C MET A 268 -8.30 -5.10 -24.59
N ILE A 269 -9.26 -4.89 -25.49
CA ILE A 269 -10.60 -5.51 -25.44
C ILE A 269 -10.50 -7.05 -25.45
N VAL A 270 -9.63 -7.64 -26.26
CA VAL A 270 -9.42 -9.10 -26.34
C VAL A 270 -8.77 -9.63 -25.08
N VAL A 271 -7.74 -8.95 -24.56
CA VAL A 271 -7.12 -9.31 -23.29
C VAL A 271 -8.13 -9.17 -22.16
N MET A 272 -8.95 -8.11 -22.17
CA MET A 272 -10.03 -7.93 -21.21
C MET A 272 -11.11 -9.03 -21.35
N SER A 273 -11.46 -9.45 -22.56
CA SER A 273 -12.47 -10.50 -22.75
C SER A 273 -11.98 -11.90 -22.37
N GLN A 274 -10.68 -12.17 -22.54
CA GLN A 274 -10.07 -13.46 -22.21
C GLN A 274 -9.73 -13.62 -20.72
N ILE A 275 -9.42 -12.51 -20.05
CA ILE A 275 -9.00 -12.53 -18.64
C ILE A 275 -10.20 -12.68 -17.70
N GLY A 276 -11.43 -12.40 -18.15
CA GLY A 276 -12.62 -12.48 -17.31
C GLY A 276 -12.80 -11.17 -16.57
N ILE A 277 -13.67 -10.33 -17.11
CA ILE A 277 -14.12 -9.13 -16.44
C ILE A 277 -15.01 -9.61 -15.29
N GLY A 278 -14.48 -9.69 -14.06
CA GLY A 278 -15.35 -9.82 -12.89
C GLY A 278 -16.39 -8.70 -12.95
N ASP A 279 -17.64 -8.96 -12.58
CA ASP A 279 -18.78 -8.05 -12.80
C ASP A 279 -18.61 -6.72 -12.05
N TYR A 280 -17.80 -5.80 -12.56
CA TYR A 280 -17.77 -4.43 -12.08
C TYR A 280 -19.00 -3.71 -12.60
N LEU A 281 -19.58 -2.90 -11.74
CA LEU A 281 -20.78 -2.13 -12.00
C LEU A 281 -20.35 -0.66 -12.11
N PRO A 282 -20.11 -0.13 -13.33
CA PRO A 282 -19.57 1.23 -13.49
C PRO A 282 -20.46 2.31 -12.89
N HIS A 283 -21.78 2.06 -12.83
CA HIS A 283 -22.76 3.00 -12.31
C HIS A 283 -22.72 3.14 -10.77
N THR A 284 -22.23 2.13 -10.05
CA THR A 284 -22.03 2.21 -8.60
C THR A 284 -20.57 2.50 -8.23
N GLY A 285 -19.64 2.31 -9.17
CA GLY A 285 -18.20 2.39 -8.87
C GLY A 285 -17.69 1.18 -8.06
N ARG A 286 -18.43 0.06 -8.08
CA ARG A 286 -18.21 -1.09 -7.19
C ARG A 286 -18.18 -2.40 -7.97
N THR A 287 -17.54 -3.41 -7.40
CA THR A 287 -17.63 -4.79 -7.91
C THR A 287 -18.89 -5.48 -7.39
N GLN A 288 -19.43 -6.42 -8.17
CA GLN A 288 -20.53 -7.30 -7.75
C GLN A 288 -20.22 -7.99 -6.42
N PHE A 289 -18.97 -8.45 -6.25
CA PHE A 289 -18.47 -8.98 -4.98
C PHE A 289 -18.74 -8.04 -3.79
N VAL A 290 -18.36 -6.76 -3.90
CA VAL A 290 -18.56 -5.79 -2.81
C VAL A 290 -20.04 -5.43 -2.63
N VAL A 291 -20.84 -5.44 -3.69
CA VAL A 291 -22.31 -5.28 -3.59
C VAL A 291 -22.94 -6.40 -2.79
N GLU A 292 -22.56 -7.65 -3.04
CA GLU A 292 -23.08 -8.80 -2.30
C GLU A 292 -22.57 -8.83 -0.85
N VAL A 293 -21.31 -8.46 -0.60
CA VAL A 293 -20.78 -8.31 0.76
C VAL A 293 -21.59 -7.27 1.55
N ASP A 294 -21.87 -6.09 0.97
CA ASP A 294 -22.70 -5.07 1.66
C ASP A 294 -24.12 -5.56 1.95
N ALA A 295 -24.72 -6.35 1.04
CA ALA A 295 -26.04 -6.93 1.27
C ALA A 295 -26.02 -7.91 2.46
N ILE A 296 -24.98 -8.73 2.56
CA ILE A 296 -24.77 -9.66 3.70
C ILE A 296 -24.53 -8.89 4.99
N ILE A 297 -23.69 -7.84 4.95
CA ILE A 297 -23.42 -6.97 6.10
C ILE A 297 -24.70 -6.34 6.61
N ALA A 298 -25.52 -5.77 5.73
CA ALA A 298 -26.80 -5.16 6.11
C ALA A 298 -27.78 -6.20 6.68
N LYS A 299 -27.84 -7.40 6.07
CA LYS A 299 -28.71 -8.51 6.51
C LYS A 299 -28.38 -8.98 7.92
N HIS A 300 -27.10 -9.12 8.24
CA HIS A 300 -26.63 -9.70 9.50
C HIS A 300 -26.13 -8.66 10.52
N LYS A 301 -26.26 -7.36 10.19
CA LYS A 301 -25.80 -6.22 11.00
C LYS A 301 -24.34 -6.38 11.40
N LEU A 302 -23.48 -6.64 10.42
CA LEU A 302 -22.05 -6.84 10.62
C LEU A 302 -21.32 -5.49 10.65
N HIS A 303 -20.19 -5.44 11.34
CA HIS A 303 -19.44 -4.20 11.52
C HIS A 303 -17.95 -4.37 11.20
N ARG A 304 -17.36 -5.51 11.56
CA ARG A 304 -15.91 -5.69 11.49
C ARG A 304 -15.53 -7.10 11.07
N GLY A 305 -14.86 -7.18 9.93
CA GLY A 305 -14.47 -8.45 9.33
C GLY A 305 -12.97 -8.68 9.30
N VAL A 306 -12.58 -9.92 9.04
CA VAL A 306 -11.23 -10.26 8.61
C VAL A 306 -11.24 -11.02 7.29
N THR A 307 -10.22 -10.83 6.48
CA THR A 307 -10.04 -11.56 5.22
C THR A 307 -8.61 -11.39 4.73
N ASN A 308 -8.28 -11.94 3.56
CA ASN A 308 -6.96 -11.72 2.97
C ASN A 308 -6.81 -10.27 2.52
N PHE A 309 -5.56 -9.87 2.29
CA PHE A 309 -5.20 -8.53 1.86
C PHE A 309 -6.05 -8.00 0.69
N TRP A 310 -6.26 -8.82 -0.33
CA TRP A 310 -6.91 -8.40 -1.57
C TRP A 310 -8.40 -8.13 -1.40
N LYS A 311 -9.11 -9.04 -0.75
CA LYS A 311 -10.54 -8.88 -0.48
C LYS A 311 -10.77 -7.75 0.51
N SER A 312 -9.89 -7.62 1.51
CA SER A 312 -9.99 -6.55 2.50
C SER A 312 -9.88 -5.17 1.83
N ARG A 313 -8.90 -4.98 0.94
CA ARG A 313 -8.76 -3.73 0.19
C ARG A 313 -9.98 -3.43 -0.67
N ALA A 314 -10.50 -4.41 -1.40
CA ALA A 314 -11.69 -4.21 -2.21
C ALA A 314 -12.93 -3.80 -1.38
N ILE A 315 -13.15 -4.46 -0.23
CA ILE A 315 -14.25 -4.12 0.68
C ILE A 315 -14.03 -2.70 1.23
N THR A 316 -12.88 -2.43 1.84
CA THR A 316 -12.60 -1.15 2.51
C THR A 316 -12.64 0.06 1.56
N THR A 317 -12.29 -0.09 0.27
CA THR A 317 -12.30 1.03 -0.68
C THR A 317 -13.60 1.21 -1.45
N MET A 318 -14.45 0.19 -1.55
CA MET A 318 -15.64 0.20 -2.41
C MET A 318 -16.96 -0.08 -1.67
N THR A 319 -16.92 -0.40 -0.37
CA THR A 319 -18.14 -0.56 0.43
C THR A 319 -18.83 0.78 0.65
N ASN A 320 -20.16 0.77 0.69
CA ASN A 320 -20.95 1.92 1.15
C ASN A 320 -21.40 1.77 2.61
N SER A 321 -21.03 0.67 3.27
CA SER A 321 -21.31 0.46 4.68
C SER A 321 -20.16 1.01 5.53
N ASP A 322 -20.42 1.28 6.81
CA ASP A 322 -19.36 1.63 7.78
C ASP A 322 -18.52 0.41 8.20
N VAL A 323 -18.59 -0.69 7.44
CA VAL A 323 -17.85 -1.91 7.72
C VAL A 323 -16.36 -1.65 7.56
N ARG A 324 -15.57 -2.30 8.42
CA ARG A 324 -14.12 -2.34 8.28
C ARG A 324 -13.65 -3.77 8.21
N THR A 325 -12.74 -4.05 7.28
CA THR A 325 -12.09 -5.35 7.23
C THR A 325 -10.60 -5.22 7.48
N VAL A 326 -10.05 -6.17 8.22
CA VAL A 326 -8.61 -6.23 8.50
C VAL A 326 -7.97 -7.36 7.69
N PRO A 327 -6.85 -7.08 7.00
CA PRO A 327 -6.13 -8.11 6.27
C PRO A 327 -5.36 -9.03 7.22
N ILE A 328 -5.51 -10.34 7.04
CA ILE A 328 -4.80 -11.38 7.81
C ILE A 328 -4.07 -12.37 6.89
N MET A 329 -3.09 -13.04 7.47
CA MET A 329 -2.37 -14.18 6.88
C MET A 329 -3.03 -15.52 7.31
N PRO A 330 -2.69 -16.66 6.66
CA PRO A 330 -3.23 -17.98 7.03
C PRO A 330 -2.94 -18.44 8.46
N ASN A 331 -1.93 -17.86 9.11
CA ASN A 331 -1.66 -18.10 10.53
C ASN A 331 -2.49 -17.18 11.46
N PHE A 332 -3.47 -16.45 10.93
CA PHE A 332 -4.29 -15.45 11.63
C PHE A 332 -3.53 -14.27 12.21
N GLU A 333 -2.27 -14.09 11.81
CA GLU A 333 -1.54 -12.86 12.12
C GLU A 333 -2.00 -11.74 11.21
N PHE A 334 -1.88 -10.51 11.72
CA PHE A 334 -2.13 -9.32 10.95
C PHE A 334 -1.20 -9.27 9.73
N HIS A 335 -1.76 -8.99 8.55
CA HIS A 335 -0.97 -8.86 7.33
C HIS A 335 -0.56 -7.39 7.15
N ASP A 336 0.64 -7.07 7.62
CA ASP A 336 1.19 -5.73 7.72
C ASP A 336 1.74 -5.13 6.42
N TRP A 337 1.39 -5.69 5.25
CA TRP A 337 2.04 -5.34 3.97
C TRP A 337 1.87 -3.88 3.54
N MET A 338 0.64 -3.42 3.34
CA MET A 338 0.33 -2.03 2.97
C MET A 338 -0.98 -1.62 3.64
N HIS A 339 -0.86 -1.05 4.83
CA HIS A 339 -1.98 -0.56 5.60
C HIS A 339 -1.74 0.91 5.96
N ASN A 340 -2.82 1.65 6.12
CA ASN A 340 -2.72 2.97 6.74
C ASN A 340 -2.41 2.72 8.22
N SER A 341 -1.20 3.07 8.67
CA SER A 341 -0.81 2.86 10.07
C SER A 341 -1.79 3.55 11.02
N ARG A 342 -2.36 4.71 10.66
CA ARG A 342 -3.45 5.36 11.41
C ARG A 342 -4.70 4.48 11.52
N ASP A 343 -5.03 3.70 10.50
CA ASP A 343 -6.17 2.77 10.58
C ASP A 343 -5.93 1.61 11.56
N ILE A 344 -4.72 1.45 12.06
CA ILE A 344 -4.35 0.44 13.08
C ILE A 344 -4.06 1.12 14.42
N THR A 345 -3.34 2.24 14.39
CA THR A 345 -2.91 2.96 15.59
C THR A 345 -3.99 3.90 16.12
N GLU A 346 -4.70 4.64 15.26
CA GLU A 346 -5.75 5.61 15.65
C GLU A 346 -7.14 4.93 15.69
N ASN A 347 -7.42 3.98 14.79
CA ASN A 347 -8.71 3.27 14.75
C ASN A 347 -8.77 2.08 15.71
N ARG A 348 -8.72 2.33 17.03
CA ARG A 348 -9.09 1.39 18.11
C ARG A 348 -8.51 -0.04 18.10
N PHE A 349 -7.63 -0.44 17.18
CA PHE A 349 -6.93 -1.72 17.28
C PHE A 349 -5.83 -1.63 18.34
N ASN A 350 -5.27 -0.43 18.54
CA ASN A 350 -4.40 -0.08 19.66
C ASN A 350 -5.12 0.64 20.81
N SER A 351 -6.45 0.82 20.78
CA SER A 351 -7.11 1.46 21.93
C SER A 351 -6.91 0.63 23.18
N GLY A 352 -6.73 -0.69 23.09
CA GLY A 352 -6.73 -1.59 24.25
C GLY A 352 -8.14 -2.05 24.62
N GLU A 353 -9.17 -1.62 23.89
CA GLU A 353 -10.46 -2.31 23.86
C GLU A 353 -10.37 -3.45 22.85
N TYR A 354 -10.91 -4.64 23.17
CA TYR A 354 -11.06 -5.70 22.18
C TYR A 354 -11.90 -5.18 21.01
N VAL A 355 -11.42 -5.38 19.79
CA VAL A 355 -12.18 -5.11 18.58
C VAL A 355 -12.99 -6.36 18.24
N PRO A 356 -14.30 -6.43 18.53
CA PRO A 356 -15.08 -7.61 18.21
C PRO A 356 -15.19 -7.71 16.68
N PHE A 357 -14.55 -8.72 16.10
CA PHE A 357 -14.81 -9.14 14.73
C PHE A 357 -16.08 -9.98 14.71
N ASP A 358 -16.98 -9.73 13.78
CA ASP A 358 -18.26 -10.43 13.67
C ASP A 358 -18.41 -11.24 12.38
N PHE A 359 -17.45 -11.16 11.46
CA PHE A 359 -17.39 -12.04 10.29
C PHE A 359 -16.00 -12.25 9.70
N ALA A 360 -15.85 -13.29 8.88
CA ALA A 360 -14.71 -13.51 8.01
C ALA A 360 -15.16 -13.66 6.56
N VAL A 361 -14.35 -13.18 5.60
CA VAL A 361 -14.53 -13.51 4.18
C VAL A 361 -13.45 -14.50 3.78
N ALA A 362 -13.85 -15.76 3.60
CA ALA A 362 -12.98 -16.83 3.15
C ALA A 362 -13.01 -16.96 1.63
N SER A 363 -11.90 -17.45 1.07
CA SER A 363 -11.84 -17.85 -0.32
C SER A 363 -10.91 -19.03 -0.52
N ALA A 364 -11.38 -20.03 -1.26
CA ALA A 364 -10.59 -21.22 -1.59
C ALA A 364 -9.32 -20.89 -2.41
N SER A 365 -9.32 -19.77 -3.14
CA SER A 365 -8.25 -19.39 -4.07
C SER A 365 -7.11 -18.57 -3.46
N PHE A 366 -7.25 -18.07 -2.23
CA PHE A 366 -6.31 -17.10 -1.62
C PHE A 366 -5.90 -17.47 -0.19
N GLU A 367 -5.56 -18.73 0.05
CA GLU A 367 -4.91 -19.23 1.29
C GLU A 367 -5.72 -19.09 2.59
N LEU A 368 -6.94 -18.56 2.54
CA LEU A 368 -7.88 -18.45 3.66
C LEU A 368 -9.19 -19.20 3.36
N PRO A 369 -9.18 -20.54 3.25
CA PRO A 369 -10.41 -21.30 3.06
C PRO A 369 -11.27 -21.28 4.34
N ALA A 370 -12.58 -21.45 4.19
CA ALA A 370 -13.52 -21.48 5.33
C ALA A 370 -13.13 -22.54 6.37
N SER A 371 -12.61 -23.69 5.91
CA SER A 371 -12.12 -24.76 6.77
C SER A 371 -11.04 -24.32 7.76
N LEU A 372 -10.23 -23.33 7.41
CA LEU A 372 -9.19 -22.80 8.29
C LEU A 372 -9.79 -22.00 9.45
N PHE A 373 -10.80 -21.17 9.18
CA PHE A 373 -11.56 -20.46 10.21
C PHE A 373 -12.33 -21.43 11.10
N ILE A 374 -13.04 -22.38 10.51
CA ILE A 374 -13.82 -23.39 11.24
C ILE A 374 -12.92 -24.23 12.14
N ALA A 375 -11.75 -24.65 11.65
CA ALA A 375 -10.78 -25.41 12.44
C ALA A 375 -10.25 -24.62 13.65
N ARG A 376 -10.20 -23.28 13.56
CA ARG A 376 -9.63 -22.42 14.61
C ARG A 376 -10.67 -21.90 15.60
N PHE A 377 -11.86 -21.54 15.13
CA PHE A 377 -12.90 -20.83 15.89
C PHE A 377 -14.21 -21.61 16.03
N GLY A 378 -14.32 -22.79 15.43
CA GLY A 378 -15.55 -23.57 15.38
C GLY A 378 -16.50 -23.13 14.26
N GLU A 379 -17.65 -23.80 14.21
CA GLU A 379 -18.70 -23.55 13.22
C GLU A 379 -19.27 -22.12 13.37
N PRO A 380 -19.35 -21.32 12.30
CA PRO A 380 -19.98 -20.00 12.34
C PRO A 380 -21.48 -20.11 12.60
N ALA A 381 -22.10 -18.99 12.99
CA ALA A 381 -23.55 -18.87 13.11
C ALA A 381 -24.26 -19.10 11.77
N CYS A 382 -23.65 -18.64 10.68
CA CYS A 382 -24.15 -18.74 9.33
C CYS A 382 -23.00 -18.64 8.32
N ILE A 383 -23.17 -19.27 7.16
CA ILE A 383 -22.27 -19.13 6.00
C ILE A 383 -23.11 -18.63 4.83
N GLU A 384 -22.76 -17.45 4.31
CA GLU A 384 -23.36 -16.90 3.08
C GLU A 384 -22.37 -17.08 1.93
N LYS A 385 -22.85 -17.43 0.74
CA LYS A 385 -21.99 -17.67 -0.43
C LYS A 385 -22.06 -16.52 -1.41
N ILE A 386 -20.89 -16.13 -1.93
CA ILE A 386 -20.75 -15.16 -3.02
C ILE A 386 -20.09 -15.88 -4.19
N GLY A 387 -20.88 -16.21 -5.22
CA GLY A 387 -20.41 -17.06 -6.32
C GLY A 387 -19.98 -18.46 -5.85
N ALA A 388 -18.98 -19.04 -6.54
CA ALA A 388 -18.55 -20.42 -6.30
C ALA A 388 -17.47 -20.57 -5.21
N ASP A 389 -16.58 -19.58 -5.06
CA ASP A 389 -15.31 -19.72 -4.34
C ASP A 389 -15.17 -18.77 -3.13
N ILE A 390 -16.21 -18.02 -2.79
CA ILE A 390 -16.18 -17.03 -1.71
C ILE A 390 -17.30 -17.32 -0.72
N GLU A 391 -16.93 -17.35 0.55
CA GLU A 391 -17.84 -17.62 1.65
C GLU A 391 -17.66 -16.55 2.72
N VAL A 392 -18.77 -15.98 3.20
CA VAL A 392 -18.81 -15.05 4.33
C VAL A 392 -19.26 -15.84 5.56
N LEU A 393 -18.33 -16.07 6.48
CA LEU A 393 -18.58 -16.77 7.74
C LEU A 393 -18.97 -15.75 8.80
N ILE A 394 -20.13 -15.94 9.43
CA ILE A 394 -20.67 -15.01 10.41
C ILE A 394 -20.44 -15.56 11.82
N TYR A 395 -19.73 -14.80 12.64
CA TYR A 395 -19.34 -15.12 14.01
C TYR A 395 -19.86 -14.03 14.95
N ASN A 396 -21.17 -13.77 14.92
CA ASN A 396 -21.78 -12.66 15.66
C ASN A 396 -22.53 -13.11 16.93
N ARG A 397 -22.33 -14.35 17.40
CA ARG A 397 -22.97 -14.87 18.61
C ARG A 397 -22.10 -14.59 19.85
N PRO A 398 -22.70 -14.50 21.05
CA PRO A 398 -21.95 -14.32 22.29
C PRO A 398 -20.88 -15.40 22.54
N GLU A 399 -21.11 -16.63 22.09
CA GLU A 399 -20.16 -17.75 22.21
C GLU A 399 -18.96 -17.68 21.25
N ASP A 400 -18.98 -16.79 20.25
CA ASP A 400 -17.89 -16.62 19.26
C ASP A 400 -16.71 -15.78 19.82
N GLU A 401 -16.51 -15.80 21.15
CA GLU A 401 -15.56 -14.93 21.87
C GLU A 401 -14.13 -15.06 21.34
N GLN A 402 -13.70 -16.26 20.97
CA GLN A 402 -12.35 -16.49 20.42
C GLN A 402 -12.15 -15.79 19.08
N PHE A 403 -13.19 -15.70 18.24
CA PHE A 403 -13.14 -14.97 16.98
C PHE A 403 -13.24 -13.47 17.21
N HIS A 404 -14.13 -13.04 18.12
CA HIS A 404 -14.25 -11.63 18.51
C HIS A 404 -12.93 -11.08 19.05
N ARG A 405 -12.09 -11.94 19.63
CA ARG A 405 -10.76 -11.61 20.18
C ARG A 405 -9.62 -12.14 19.31
N LEU A 406 -9.83 -12.20 17.99
CA LEU A 406 -8.85 -12.71 17.03
C LEU A 406 -7.46 -12.08 17.21
N PHE A 407 -7.41 -10.76 17.34
CA PHE A 407 -6.19 -10.07 17.74
C PHE A 407 -6.16 -9.96 19.26
N ARG A 408 -5.12 -10.56 19.84
CA ARG A 408 -4.75 -10.40 21.24
C ARG A 408 -4.52 -8.93 21.54
N SER A 409 -4.84 -8.52 22.77
CA SER A 409 -4.55 -7.16 23.22
C SER A 409 -3.03 -6.92 23.06
N PRO A 410 -2.57 -5.81 22.46
CA PRO A 410 -1.13 -5.55 22.35
C PRO A 410 -0.46 -5.49 23.73
N TYR A 411 -1.24 -5.24 24.79
CA TYR A 411 -0.83 -5.31 26.19
C TYR A 411 -0.56 -6.73 26.73
N GLU A 412 -0.73 -7.79 25.93
CA GLU A 412 -0.19 -9.13 26.28
C GLU A 412 1.34 -9.18 26.17
N SER A 413 1.96 -8.26 25.42
CA SER A 413 3.42 -8.21 25.25
C SER A 413 4.06 -7.28 26.29
N PRO A 414 4.97 -7.77 27.16
CA PRO A 414 5.74 -6.93 28.05
C PRO A 414 6.54 -5.88 27.27
N GLY A 415 6.57 -4.64 27.77
CA GLY A 415 7.20 -3.50 27.13
C GLY A 415 6.32 -2.76 26.12
N TYR A 416 5.13 -3.28 25.77
CA TYR A 416 4.19 -2.53 24.93
C TYR A 416 3.74 -1.26 25.65
N ARG A 417 3.78 -0.13 24.93
CA ARG A 417 3.41 1.19 25.43
C ARG A 417 2.46 1.88 24.45
N ASN A 418 1.49 2.60 24.98
CA ASN A 418 0.64 3.48 24.19
C ASN A 418 0.45 4.83 24.90
N LEU A 419 0.47 5.92 24.13
CA LEU A 419 0.15 7.27 24.60
C LEU A 419 -1.22 7.66 24.06
N PHE A 420 -2.15 7.92 24.96
CA PHE A 420 -3.47 8.44 24.64
C PHE A 420 -3.41 9.97 24.74
N ALA A 421 -3.38 10.65 23.61
CA ALA A 421 -3.36 12.11 23.57
C ALA A 421 -4.62 12.69 24.21
N ALA A 422 -4.50 13.78 24.97
CA ALA A 422 -5.64 14.40 25.65
C ALA A 422 -6.70 14.95 24.67
N ALA A 423 -6.26 15.29 23.45
CA ALA A 423 -7.14 15.66 22.36
C ALA A 423 -8.15 14.57 21.99
N ASP A 424 -7.74 13.30 22.09
CA ASP A 424 -8.56 12.13 21.74
C ASP A 424 -9.38 11.60 22.93
N LEU A 425 -9.09 12.07 24.15
CA LEU A 425 -9.79 11.65 25.35
C LEU A 425 -11.05 12.49 25.59
N PRO A 426 -12.17 11.86 25.97
CA PRO A 426 -13.37 12.55 26.42
C PRO A 426 -13.12 13.50 27.60
N SER A 427 -13.94 14.56 27.69
CA SER A 427 -13.89 15.57 28.75
C SER A 427 -15.31 16.05 29.14
N LEU A 428 -15.46 16.57 30.37
CA LEU A 428 -16.63 17.33 30.81
C LEU A 428 -16.35 18.82 31.02
N VAL A 429 -15.09 19.23 31.23
CA VAL A 429 -14.67 20.63 31.45
C VAL A 429 -13.37 20.95 30.70
N GLY A 430 -13.06 22.22 30.48
CA GLY A 430 -11.88 22.63 29.73
C GLY A 430 -12.05 22.54 28.21
N GLU A 431 -11.21 23.27 27.50
CA GLU A 431 -11.23 23.40 26.04
C GLU A 431 -10.00 22.73 25.40
N LEU A 432 -10.06 22.52 24.10
CA LEU A 432 -8.89 22.08 23.33
C LEU A 432 -8.08 23.28 22.88
N GLU A 433 -6.82 23.30 23.27
CA GLU A 433 -5.81 24.26 22.79
C GLU A 433 -4.67 23.45 22.18
N ASP A 434 -4.51 23.55 20.86
CA ASP A 434 -3.63 22.68 20.06
C ASP A 434 -3.92 21.18 20.25
N GLU A 435 -3.02 20.44 20.92
CA GLU A 435 -3.17 19.00 21.20
C GLU A 435 -3.44 18.71 22.70
N GLU A 436 -3.61 19.75 23.51
CA GLU A 436 -3.79 19.66 24.96
C GLU A 436 -5.23 19.99 25.37
N ARG A 437 -5.69 19.37 26.46
CA ARG A 437 -6.95 19.73 27.11
C ARG A 437 -6.66 20.67 28.26
N VAL A 438 -7.15 21.92 28.18
CA VAL A 438 -6.78 23.00 29.10
C VAL A 438 -8.00 23.47 29.89
N ALA A 439 -7.85 23.53 31.21
CA ALA A 439 -8.80 24.20 32.09
C ALA A 439 -8.11 25.29 32.93
N GLU A 440 -8.78 26.44 33.07
CA GLU A 440 -8.22 27.63 33.72
C GLU A 440 -9.21 28.32 34.66
N PHE A 441 -8.68 28.91 35.74
CA PHE A 441 -9.47 29.63 36.74
C PHE A 441 -10.17 30.84 36.13
N GLY A 442 -11.44 31.00 36.47
CA GLY A 442 -12.29 32.08 35.93
C GLY A 442 -12.83 31.80 34.52
N ARG A 443 -12.35 30.75 33.85
CA ARG A 443 -12.88 30.26 32.57
C ARG A 443 -13.69 28.98 32.73
N ASP A 444 -13.16 28.01 33.47
CA ASP A 444 -13.70 26.66 33.57
C ASP A 444 -14.15 26.32 35.00
N ASP A 445 -15.23 25.55 35.12
CA ASP A 445 -15.68 24.98 36.39
C ASP A 445 -14.84 23.76 36.81
N ALA A 446 -14.85 23.45 38.11
CA ALA A 446 -14.24 22.21 38.60
C ALA A 446 -14.96 20.97 38.03
N GLY A 447 -14.20 19.96 37.59
CA GLY A 447 -14.79 18.78 36.96
C GLY A 447 -13.77 17.85 36.29
N VAL A 448 -14.28 16.88 35.54
CA VAL A 448 -13.44 15.88 34.82
C VAL A 448 -12.87 16.53 33.56
N LEU A 449 -11.57 16.81 33.58
CA LEU A 449 -10.85 17.42 32.46
C LEU A 449 -10.49 16.39 31.39
N THR A 450 -10.15 15.16 31.78
CA THR A 450 -10.02 14.03 30.85
C THR A 450 -10.45 12.74 31.54
N TYR A 451 -11.04 11.83 30.79
CA TYR A 451 -11.27 10.45 31.23
C TYR A 451 -11.06 9.45 30.09
N GLY A 452 -10.50 8.28 30.40
CA GLY A 452 -10.23 7.22 29.45
C GLY A 452 -8.90 6.52 29.75
N PRO A 453 -8.37 5.70 28.85
CA PRO A 453 -8.93 5.30 27.56
C PRO A 453 -10.07 4.27 27.63
N CYS A 454 -10.48 3.82 28.84
CA CYS A 454 -11.53 2.82 29.06
C CYS A 454 -11.19 1.44 28.45
N ILE A 455 -10.05 0.86 28.81
CA ILE A 455 -9.46 -0.26 28.05
C ILE A 455 -9.38 -1.53 28.86
N LYS A 456 -9.51 -2.68 28.21
CA LYS A 456 -9.44 -3.97 28.88
C LYS A 456 -8.00 -4.44 28.92
N LEU A 457 -7.51 -4.66 30.13
CA LEU A 457 -6.14 -5.12 30.35
C LEU A 457 -6.10 -6.62 30.64
N PRO A 458 -5.18 -7.38 30.00
CA PRO A 458 -4.84 -8.71 30.50
C PRO A 458 -4.21 -8.62 31.90
N ALA A 459 -4.25 -9.71 32.65
CA ALA A 459 -3.66 -9.74 33.99
C ALA A 459 -2.15 -9.48 33.96
N GLY A 460 -1.62 -8.70 34.89
CA GLY A 460 -0.20 -8.43 35.10
C GLY A 460 0.12 -6.97 35.40
N ASN A 461 1.40 -6.59 35.26
CA ASN A 461 1.91 -5.32 35.80
C ASN A 461 1.93 -4.22 34.75
N TYR A 462 1.50 -3.03 35.14
CA TYR A 462 1.41 -1.85 34.28
C TYR A 462 1.96 -0.60 34.97
N SER A 463 2.40 0.36 34.16
CA SER A 463 2.68 1.73 34.57
C SER A 463 1.75 2.66 33.81
N ILE A 464 1.04 3.53 34.52
CA ILE A 464 0.27 4.64 33.95
C ILE A 464 1.00 5.94 34.25
N ALA A 465 1.20 6.79 33.26
CA ALA A 465 1.74 8.13 33.44
C ALA A 465 0.81 9.20 32.89
N PHE A 466 0.42 10.13 33.75
CA PHE A 466 -0.33 11.32 33.38
C PHE A 466 0.66 12.43 33.02
N GLN A 467 0.60 12.94 31.80
CA GLN A 467 1.45 14.03 31.32
C GLN A 467 0.63 15.32 31.26
N PHE A 468 1.08 16.36 31.94
CA PHE A 468 0.37 17.64 32.02
C PHE A 468 1.34 18.80 32.31
N SER A 469 0.86 20.03 32.18
CA SER A 469 1.45 21.21 32.83
C SER A 469 0.42 21.78 33.79
N ALA A 470 0.88 22.25 34.94
CA ALA A 470 0.04 22.77 36.01
C ALA A 470 0.66 24.07 36.52
N GLU A 471 -0.16 25.10 36.71
CA GLU A 471 0.29 26.40 37.21
C GLU A 471 -0.72 26.93 38.21
N ASN A 472 -0.24 27.50 39.31
CA ASN A 472 -1.09 28.14 40.32
C ASN A 472 -0.25 29.19 41.05
N GLU A 473 -0.84 30.34 41.33
CA GLU A 473 -0.18 31.40 42.11
C GLU A 473 0.12 30.95 43.54
N THR A 474 -0.67 30.00 44.05
CA THR A 474 -0.47 29.37 45.35
C THR A 474 0.13 27.97 45.19
N LYS A 475 0.71 27.41 46.26
CA LYS A 475 1.13 26.00 46.27
C LYS A 475 -0.04 25.01 46.40
N ALA A 476 -1.29 25.48 46.29
CA ALA A 476 -2.46 24.62 46.38
C ALA A 476 -2.54 23.72 45.12
N PRO A 477 -3.05 22.47 45.26
CA PRO A 477 -3.27 21.60 44.11
C PRO A 477 -4.21 22.23 43.08
N VAL A 478 -3.89 22.09 41.78
CA VAL A 478 -4.74 22.55 40.67
C VAL A 478 -5.78 21.52 40.25
N GLY A 479 -5.61 20.28 40.68
CA GLY A 479 -6.46 19.17 40.29
C GLY A 479 -6.19 17.90 41.08
N SER A 480 -6.83 16.82 40.64
CA SER A 480 -6.61 15.47 41.16
C SER A 480 -6.65 14.46 40.02
N TRP A 481 -6.21 13.24 40.29
CA TRP A 481 -6.28 12.12 39.36
C TRP A 481 -6.78 10.89 40.08
N ASP A 482 -7.42 10.00 39.34
CA ASP A 482 -7.76 8.66 39.81
C ASP A 482 -7.58 7.62 38.70
N ILE A 483 -7.42 6.37 39.13
CA ILE A 483 -7.37 5.20 38.27
C ILE A 483 -8.43 4.24 38.78
N LEU A 484 -9.28 3.77 37.88
CA LEU A 484 -10.42 2.93 38.16
C LEU A 484 -10.32 1.64 37.36
N LEU A 485 -10.74 0.53 37.97
CA LEU A 485 -11.06 -0.71 37.28
C LEU A 485 -12.55 -0.98 37.45
N SER A 486 -13.27 -1.05 36.33
CA SER A 486 -14.72 -1.27 36.30
C SER A 486 -15.06 -2.61 35.67
N GLU A 487 -15.92 -3.39 36.34
CA GLU A 487 -16.50 -4.60 35.77
C GLU A 487 -17.63 -4.26 34.78
N GLN A 488 -17.71 -5.02 33.68
CA GLN A 488 -18.63 -4.76 32.55
C GLN A 488 -20.12 -4.75 32.94
N ASN A 489 -20.48 -5.28 34.11
CA ASN A 489 -21.85 -5.39 34.60
C ASN A 489 -22.29 -4.22 35.49
N GLY A 490 -21.51 -3.13 35.56
CA GLY A 490 -21.89 -1.90 36.26
C GLY A 490 -22.02 -2.03 37.78
N LYS A 491 -21.49 -3.11 38.38
CA LYS A 491 -21.72 -3.45 39.80
C LYS A 491 -20.58 -3.09 40.75
N ALA A 492 -19.40 -2.72 40.27
CA ALA A 492 -18.36 -2.11 41.10
C ALA A 492 -17.34 -1.33 40.27
N VAL A 493 -17.23 -0.03 40.52
CA VAL A 493 -16.07 0.77 40.12
C VAL A 493 -15.09 0.73 41.29
N LYS A 494 -14.00 -0.01 41.18
CA LYS A 494 -12.97 -0.04 42.21
C LYS A 494 -11.93 1.04 41.89
N SER A 495 -11.84 2.06 42.73
CA SER A 495 -10.69 2.97 42.68
C SER A 495 -9.44 2.20 43.07
N VAL A 496 -8.48 2.16 42.16
CA VAL A 496 -7.18 1.49 42.32
C VAL A 496 -6.19 2.44 42.98
N ALA A 497 -6.22 3.71 42.56
CA ALA A 497 -5.36 4.75 43.07
C ALA A 497 -5.97 6.13 42.83
N SER A 498 -5.57 7.10 43.64
CA SER A 498 -5.87 8.51 43.42
C SER A 498 -4.81 9.40 44.05
N GLY A 499 -4.76 10.65 43.63
CA GLY A 499 -3.84 11.64 44.18
C GLY A 499 -4.14 13.05 43.70
N THR A 500 -3.36 14.02 44.18
CA THR A 500 -3.51 15.44 43.83
C THR A 500 -2.45 15.88 42.82
N ILE A 501 -2.77 16.89 42.02
CA ILE A 501 -1.87 17.50 41.03
C ILE A 501 -1.37 18.83 41.57
N SER A 502 -0.07 18.91 41.84
CA SER A 502 0.60 20.11 42.32
C SER A 502 1.10 20.98 41.14
N PRO A 503 1.19 22.31 41.30
CA PRO A 503 1.60 23.26 40.24
C PRO A 503 3.06 23.13 39.76
N ASP A 504 3.86 22.27 40.39
CA ASP A 504 5.28 22.08 40.08
C ASP A 504 5.58 20.73 39.43
N LYS A 505 4.53 19.94 39.15
CA LYS A 505 4.66 18.63 38.50
C LYS A 505 4.21 18.69 37.06
N ASN A 506 4.94 17.97 36.22
CA ASN A 506 4.59 17.80 34.81
C ASN A 506 4.26 16.33 34.44
N GLU A 507 4.53 15.41 35.36
CA GLU A 507 4.21 13.99 35.20
C GLU A 507 3.84 13.38 36.57
N ILE A 508 2.85 12.50 36.57
CA ILE A 508 2.58 11.59 37.67
C ILE A 508 2.56 10.17 37.12
N ARG A 509 3.37 9.28 37.70
CA ARG A 509 3.46 7.87 37.31
C ARG A 509 2.98 6.97 38.45
N TYR A 510 2.17 5.97 38.11
CA TYR A 510 1.65 4.98 39.04
C TYR A 510 1.77 3.58 38.44
N GLU A 511 2.30 2.64 39.23
CA GLU A 511 2.35 1.22 38.84
C GLU A 511 1.16 0.48 39.46
N LEU A 512 0.47 -0.32 38.65
CA LEU A 512 -0.62 -1.17 39.10
C LEU A 512 -0.44 -2.63 38.66
N ASN A 513 -0.99 -3.54 39.44
CA ASN A 513 -1.15 -4.93 39.04
C ASN A 513 -2.63 -5.20 38.74
N VAL A 514 -2.92 -5.73 37.55
CA VAL A 514 -4.24 -6.24 37.17
C VAL A 514 -4.26 -7.72 37.53
N GLU A 515 -5.03 -8.09 38.54
CA GLU A 515 -5.13 -9.48 38.97
C GLU A 515 -5.89 -10.35 37.94
N PRO A 516 -5.68 -11.68 37.89
CA PRO A 516 -6.42 -12.57 36.99
C PRO A 516 -7.94 -12.48 37.08
N ASN A 517 -8.50 -12.22 38.27
CA ASN A 517 -9.94 -12.01 38.43
C ASN A 517 -10.42 -10.63 37.97
N GLN A 518 -9.49 -9.71 37.69
CA GLN A 518 -9.73 -8.39 37.11
C GLN A 518 -9.39 -8.37 35.62
N GLU A 519 -8.95 -9.49 35.06
CA GLU A 519 -8.73 -9.63 33.62
C GLU A 519 -10.02 -9.27 32.88
N ASN A 520 -9.92 -8.34 31.92
CA ASN A 520 -11.05 -7.75 31.19
C ASN A 520 -11.87 -6.68 31.95
N SER A 521 -11.44 -6.25 33.14
CA SER A 521 -11.94 -5.00 33.73
C SER A 521 -11.52 -3.82 32.88
N LEU A 522 -12.40 -2.83 32.74
CA LEU A 522 -12.12 -1.58 32.03
C LEU A 522 -11.26 -0.69 32.92
N LEU A 523 -10.03 -0.43 32.48
CA LEU A 523 -9.14 0.57 33.05
C LEU A 523 -9.57 1.95 32.57
N GLU A 524 -9.87 2.83 33.51
CA GLU A 524 -10.15 4.23 33.26
C GLU A 524 -9.25 5.09 34.14
N ALA A 525 -8.52 6.02 33.53
CA ALA A 525 -7.67 6.99 34.19
C ALA A 525 -8.28 8.38 33.99
N ARG A 526 -8.48 9.13 35.07
CA ARG A 526 -9.13 10.45 35.02
C ARG A 526 -8.23 11.53 35.56
N VAL A 527 -8.30 12.70 34.95
CA VAL A 527 -7.77 13.94 35.49
C VAL A 527 -8.93 14.88 35.78
N HIS A 528 -8.98 15.38 37.01
CA HIS A 528 -9.99 16.30 37.49
C HIS A 528 -9.36 17.68 37.73
N TYR A 529 -10.00 18.72 37.23
CA TYR A 529 -9.66 20.10 37.51
C TYR A 529 -10.34 20.57 38.81
N SER A 530 -9.60 21.26 39.68
CA SER A 530 -10.09 21.71 41.00
C SER A 530 -10.92 22.98 40.95
N GLY A 531 -10.98 23.67 39.80
CA GLY A 531 -11.51 25.03 39.72
C GLY A 531 -10.54 26.10 40.23
N SER A 532 -9.23 25.82 40.28
CA SER A 532 -8.19 26.78 40.65
C SER A 532 -6.88 26.58 39.87
N GLY A 533 -6.19 27.67 39.54
CA GLY A 533 -4.99 27.67 38.71
C GLY A 533 -5.27 27.36 37.24
N ARG A 534 -4.26 26.84 36.54
CA ARG A 534 -4.33 26.35 35.17
C ARG A 534 -3.79 24.92 35.12
N ILE A 535 -4.44 24.05 34.38
CA ILE A 535 -3.93 22.70 34.08
C ILE A 535 -4.14 22.42 32.59
N ALA A 536 -3.09 21.95 31.92
CA ALA A 536 -3.15 21.48 30.54
C ALA A 536 -2.70 20.02 30.49
N VAL A 537 -3.62 19.12 30.18
CA VAL A 537 -3.32 17.69 30.05
C VAL A 537 -2.85 17.44 28.62
N LYS A 538 -1.68 16.81 28.49
CA LYS A 538 -1.10 16.41 27.20
C LYS A 538 -1.54 15.00 26.81
N GLY A 539 -1.58 14.09 27.78
CA GLY A 539 -2.03 12.72 27.53
C GLY A 539 -1.81 11.77 28.70
N ILE A 540 -2.20 10.52 28.49
CA ILE A 540 -2.05 9.42 29.44
C ILE A 540 -1.25 8.32 28.75
N GLU A 541 -0.08 7.96 29.27
CA GLU A 541 0.72 6.83 28.81
C GLU A 541 0.36 5.58 29.61
N LEU A 542 0.13 4.45 28.92
CA LEU A 542 0.03 3.14 29.54
C LEU A 542 1.14 2.23 29.01
N LEU A 543 1.90 1.63 29.92
CA LEU A 543 3.01 0.72 29.64
C LEU A 543 2.76 -0.63 30.32
N ARG A 544 2.86 -1.73 29.58
CA ARG A 544 2.93 -3.09 30.14
C ARG A 544 4.34 -3.36 30.65
N LEU A 545 4.49 -3.64 31.94
CA LEU A 545 5.80 -3.88 32.55
C LEU A 545 6.24 -5.35 32.45
N ARG A 546 5.35 -6.30 32.74
CA ARG A 546 5.66 -7.73 32.84
C ARG A 546 4.51 -8.61 32.43
#